data_AF-A0A8T4PAE7-F1
#
_entry.id   AF-A0A8T4PAE7-F1
#
_cell.length_a   1.000
_cell.length_b   1.000
_cell.length_c   1.000
_cell.angle_alpha   90.00
_cell.angle_beta   90.00
_cell.angle_gamma   90.00
#
_symmetry.space_group_name_H-M   'P 1'
#
loop_
_entity.id
_entity.type
_entity.pdbx_description
1 polymer ?
#
loop_
_entity_poly.entity_id
_entity_poly.type
_entity_poly.pdbx_seq_one_letter_code
_entity_poly.pdbx_strand_id
1 'polypeptide(L)'
;MTFCQKTLGDKQSNCYLKIAEVLALNNTDVSIQACLAISDDGFKKQCIEDLANKEENPIKVVEICNKITSDNSFKQHCYGKIDTNSGNLSVDTRLAVCDARTGSDKDNCYRGIADGLWETEPSKSLEICKKISDSNTKNGCLNNFMGSPELIKANPTIAEEVCSSSSLSMKSNCYNNFAQTLSGSDPKQGVLICQKLSDDVQISNCYGNAWFSFVSIILQNYDFAISLCNVLTLKKDDCLRRTSEIFVSSDRAKAEAICKLMSASASSGCLNNIQR
;
A
#
# COMPACT_ATOMS: atom_id res chain seq x y z
N MET A 1 -47.29 -12.62 11.43
CA MET A 1 -46.65 -11.42 12.01
C MET A 1 -47.64 -10.50 12.75
N THR A 2 -48.82 -10.19 12.19
CA THR A 2 -49.87 -9.34 12.81
C THR A 2 -50.35 -9.80 14.20
N PHE A 3 -50.24 -11.08 14.54
CA PHE A 3 -50.52 -11.59 15.88
C PHE A 3 -49.56 -11.03 16.95
N CYS A 4 -48.26 -10.92 16.66
CA CYS A 4 -47.28 -10.39 17.61
C CYS A 4 -47.45 -8.86 17.83
N GLN A 5 -48.07 -8.14 16.89
CA GLN A 5 -48.35 -6.71 17.07
C GLN A 5 -49.36 -6.43 18.19
N LYS A 6 -50.20 -7.43 18.55
CA LYS A 6 -51.22 -7.29 19.60
C LYS A 6 -50.69 -7.53 21.01
N THR A 7 -49.45 -8.00 21.17
CA THR A 7 -48.80 -8.16 22.46
C THR A 7 -47.97 -6.92 22.81
N LEU A 8 -47.85 -6.61 24.11
CA LEU A 8 -47.12 -5.44 24.60
C LEU A 8 -45.81 -5.85 25.30
N GLY A 9 -44.79 -4.99 25.19
CA GLY A 9 -43.50 -5.14 25.87
C GLY A 9 -42.75 -6.42 25.50
N ASP A 10 -42.11 -7.06 26.47
CA ASP A 10 -41.24 -8.23 26.27
C ASP A 10 -41.93 -9.42 25.60
N LYS A 11 -43.26 -9.56 25.76
CA LYS A 11 -44.05 -10.62 25.10
C LYS A 11 -44.12 -10.42 23.59
N GLN A 12 -44.03 -9.18 23.11
CA GLN A 12 -43.94 -8.88 21.69
C GLN A 12 -42.58 -9.27 21.12
N SER A 13 -41.49 -8.85 21.77
CA SER A 13 -40.12 -9.18 21.35
C SER A 13 -39.91 -10.69 21.28
N ASN A 14 -40.33 -11.44 22.31
CA ASN A 14 -40.25 -12.90 22.34
C ASN A 14 -41.07 -13.59 21.25
N CYS A 15 -42.22 -13.01 20.86
CA CYS A 15 -43.04 -13.54 19.78
C CYS A 15 -42.30 -13.45 18.44
N TYR A 16 -41.71 -12.29 18.15
CA TYR A 16 -40.92 -12.09 16.92
C TYR A 16 -39.62 -12.89 16.91
N LEU A 17 -38.91 -12.99 18.03
CA LEU A 17 -37.70 -13.82 18.14
C LEU A 17 -37.98 -15.27 17.76
N LYS A 18 -39.06 -15.86 18.26
CA LYS A 18 -39.46 -17.23 17.91
C LYS A 18 -39.82 -17.39 16.43
N ILE A 19 -40.49 -16.41 15.83
CA ILE A 19 -40.79 -16.43 14.39
C ILE A 19 -39.49 -16.39 13.59
N ALA A 20 -38.58 -15.48 13.92
CA ALA A 20 -37.29 -15.35 13.25
C ALA A 20 -36.48 -16.65 13.34
N GLU A 21 -36.44 -17.28 14.52
CA GLU A 21 -35.74 -18.53 14.76
C GLU A 21 -36.29 -19.70 13.93
N VAL A 22 -37.62 -19.92 13.95
CA VAL A 22 -38.26 -21.03 13.23
C VAL A 22 -38.06 -20.91 11.72
N LEU A 23 -38.03 -19.67 11.21
CA LEU A 23 -37.94 -19.40 9.78
C LEU A 23 -36.50 -19.20 9.28
N ALA A 24 -35.50 -19.13 10.18
CA ALA A 24 -34.14 -18.72 9.84
C ALA A 24 -33.54 -19.47 8.64
N LEU A 25 -33.77 -20.80 8.59
CA LEU A 25 -33.24 -21.69 7.55
C LEU A 25 -34.14 -21.82 6.31
N ASN A 26 -35.44 -21.55 6.44
CA ASN A 26 -36.43 -21.85 5.40
C ASN A 26 -36.95 -20.60 4.68
N ASN A 27 -36.89 -19.43 5.33
CA ASN A 27 -37.33 -18.16 4.78
C ASN A 27 -36.66 -16.98 5.50
N THR A 28 -35.38 -16.77 5.17
CA THR A 28 -34.54 -15.76 5.82
C THR A 28 -35.09 -14.34 5.67
N ASP A 29 -35.74 -14.00 4.56
CA ASP A 29 -36.34 -12.68 4.36
C ASP A 29 -37.44 -12.41 5.39
N VAL A 30 -38.31 -13.40 5.63
CA VAL A 30 -39.36 -13.27 6.66
C VAL A 30 -38.74 -13.23 8.06
N SER A 31 -37.66 -13.98 8.32
CA SER A 31 -36.93 -13.88 9.58
C SER A 31 -36.34 -12.50 9.81
N ILE A 32 -35.73 -11.89 8.79
CA ILE A 32 -35.21 -10.51 8.86
C ILE A 32 -36.35 -9.54 9.18
N GLN A 33 -37.48 -9.65 8.50
CA GLN A 33 -38.65 -8.79 8.75
C GLN A 33 -39.19 -8.98 10.19
N ALA A 34 -39.16 -10.20 10.72
CA ALA A 34 -39.54 -10.47 12.10
C ALA A 34 -38.58 -9.77 13.08
N CYS A 35 -37.26 -9.84 12.86
CA CYS A 35 -36.29 -9.12 13.70
C CYS A 35 -36.49 -7.60 13.61
N LEU A 36 -36.69 -7.04 12.41
CA LEU A 36 -36.89 -5.61 12.20
C LEU A 36 -38.16 -5.07 12.88
N ALA A 37 -39.18 -5.92 13.06
CA ALA A 37 -40.43 -5.61 13.73
C ALA A 37 -40.35 -5.57 15.27
N ILE A 38 -39.21 -5.97 15.87
CA ILE A 38 -38.98 -5.87 17.31
C ILE A 38 -38.84 -4.38 17.68
N SER A 39 -39.59 -3.93 18.68
CA SER A 39 -39.56 -2.52 19.13
C SER A 39 -38.31 -2.20 19.97
N ASP A 40 -37.86 -3.17 20.77
CA ASP A 40 -36.65 -3.05 21.58
C ASP A 40 -35.39 -3.20 20.71
N ASP A 41 -34.51 -2.20 20.76
CA ASP A 41 -33.31 -2.15 19.91
C ASP A 41 -32.29 -3.24 20.26
N GLY A 42 -32.17 -3.60 21.55
CA GLY A 42 -31.26 -4.66 22.00
C GLY A 42 -31.69 -6.02 21.48
N PHE A 43 -32.96 -6.38 21.65
CA PHE A 43 -33.51 -7.64 21.13
C PHE A 43 -33.50 -7.69 19.60
N LYS A 44 -33.75 -6.56 18.93
CA LYS A 44 -33.66 -6.46 17.47
C LYS A 44 -32.24 -6.79 16.97
N LYS A 45 -31.23 -6.15 17.55
CA LYS A 45 -29.83 -6.36 17.18
C LYS A 45 -29.41 -7.81 17.42
N GLN A 46 -29.72 -8.37 18.59
CA GLN A 46 -29.43 -9.78 18.90
C GLN A 46 -30.10 -10.73 17.90
N CYS A 47 -31.37 -10.50 17.56
CA CYS A 47 -32.10 -11.28 16.57
C CYS A 47 -31.40 -11.28 15.21
N ILE A 48 -30.95 -10.11 14.74
CA ILE A 48 -30.25 -9.96 13.45
C ILE A 48 -28.93 -10.75 13.48
N GLU A 49 -28.17 -10.66 14.57
CA GLU A 49 -26.92 -11.37 14.70
C GLU A 49 -27.09 -12.88 14.80
N ASP A 50 -28.08 -13.37 15.56
CA ASP A 50 -28.39 -14.80 15.63
C ASP A 50 -28.78 -15.37 14.25
N LEU A 51 -29.46 -14.58 13.42
CA LEU A 51 -29.73 -14.94 12.03
C LEU A 51 -28.46 -14.97 11.19
N ALA A 52 -27.63 -13.93 11.26
CA ALA A 52 -26.35 -13.89 10.56
C ALA A 52 -25.45 -15.08 10.95
N ASN A 53 -25.46 -15.48 12.22
CA ASN A 53 -24.71 -16.59 12.77
C ASN A 53 -25.17 -17.97 12.27
N LYS A 54 -26.39 -18.08 11.76
CA LYS A 54 -27.00 -19.31 11.22
C LYS A 54 -26.93 -19.37 9.68
N GLU A 55 -26.53 -18.29 9.03
CA GLU A 55 -26.42 -18.21 7.57
C GLU A 55 -25.02 -18.61 7.11
N GLU A 56 -24.94 -19.55 6.17
CA GLU A 56 -23.66 -20.06 5.65
C GLU A 56 -23.15 -19.22 4.48
N ASN A 57 -24.04 -18.53 3.76
CA ASN A 57 -23.65 -17.70 2.62
C ASN A 57 -23.11 -16.33 3.12
N PRO A 58 -21.80 -16.03 2.95
CA PRO A 58 -21.21 -14.82 3.49
C PRO A 58 -21.79 -13.53 2.87
N ILE A 59 -22.28 -13.56 1.62
CA ILE A 59 -22.95 -12.40 1.00
C ILE A 59 -24.22 -12.06 1.77
N LYS A 60 -24.97 -13.09 2.17
CA LYS A 60 -26.24 -12.94 2.88
C LYS A 60 -26.03 -12.59 4.35
N VAL A 61 -24.96 -13.10 4.98
CA VAL A 61 -24.50 -12.60 6.28
C VAL A 61 -24.26 -11.09 6.21
N VAL A 62 -23.61 -10.57 5.15
CA VAL A 62 -23.42 -9.12 4.99
C VAL A 62 -24.73 -8.37 4.85
N GLU A 63 -25.68 -8.88 4.06
CA GLU A 63 -26.99 -8.27 3.91
C GLU A 63 -27.74 -8.18 5.26
N ILE A 64 -27.71 -9.27 6.05
CA ILE A 64 -28.34 -9.34 7.37
C ILE A 64 -27.67 -8.34 8.33
N CYS A 65 -26.35 -8.36 8.45
CA CYS A 65 -25.62 -7.47 9.35
C CYS A 65 -25.76 -5.97 8.99
N ASN A 66 -25.94 -5.64 7.71
CA ASN A 66 -26.20 -4.27 7.26
C ASN A 66 -27.56 -3.72 7.69
N LYS A 67 -28.47 -4.55 8.20
CA LYS A 67 -29.73 -4.09 8.80
C LYS A 67 -29.55 -3.42 10.16
N ILE A 68 -28.39 -3.59 10.81
CA ILE A 68 -27.99 -2.81 11.99
C ILE A 68 -27.57 -1.44 11.47
N THR A 69 -28.21 -0.33 11.85
CA THR A 69 -27.94 0.98 11.19
C THR A 69 -26.96 1.89 11.93
N SER A 70 -26.82 1.77 13.26
CA SER A 70 -26.15 2.79 14.08
C SER A 70 -25.15 2.27 15.11
N ASP A 71 -24.95 0.95 15.22
CA ASP A 71 -24.12 0.35 16.26
C ASP A 71 -22.93 -0.41 15.65
N ASN A 72 -21.79 0.27 15.57
CA ASN A 72 -20.58 -0.32 15.00
C ASN A 72 -20.04 -1.48 15.84
N SER A 73 -20.26 -1.47 17.16
CA SER A 73 -19.82 -2.56 18.03
C SER A 73 -20.61 -3.84 17.73
N PHE A 74 -21.92 -3.71 17.55
CA PHE A 74 -22.79 -4.82 17.19
C PHE A 74 -22.54 -5.29 15.74
N LYS A 75 -22.31 -4.36 14.81
CA LYS A 75 -21.91 -4.72 13.44
C LYS A 75 -20.60 -5.51 13.43
N GLN A 76 -19.59 -5.08 14.17
CA GLN A 76 -18.31 -5.78 14.28
C GLN A 76 -18.52 -7.22 14.75
N HIS A 77 -19.37 -7.41 15.77
CA HIS A 77 -19.71 -8.73 16.29
C HIS A 77 -20.47 -9.58 15.25
N CYS A 78 -21.47 -9.00 14.58
CA CYS A 78 -22.23 -9.65 13.51
C CYS A 78 -21.33 -10.10 12.34
N TYR A 79 -20.35 -9.26 11.97
CA TYR A 79 -19.36 -9.59 10.95
C TYR A 79 -18.26 -10.55 11.41
N GLY A 80 -18.19 -10.90 12.70
CA GLY A 80 -17.07 -11.62 13.29
C GLY A 80 -16.76 -12.98 12.65
N LYS A 81 -17.74 -13.61 12.00
CA LYS A 81 -17.56 -14.88 11.28
C LYS A 81 -17.18 -14.75 9.80
N ILE A 82 -17.24 -13.53 9.24
CA ILE A 82 -16.91 -13.35 7.83
C ILE A 82 -15.39 -13.34 7.67
N ASP A 83 -14.89 -14.38 7.01
CA ASP A 83 -13.55 -14.36 6.44
C ASP A 83 -13.53 -13.43 5.23
N THR A 84 -12.99 -12.23 5.43
CA THR A 84 -12.83 -11.22 4.38
C THR A 84 -11.77 -11.60 3.35
N ASN A 85 -11.03 -12.69 3.53
CA ASN A 85 -10.13 -13.22 2.51
C ASN A 85 -10.81 -14.30 1.65
N SER A 86 -12.07 -14.65 1.93
CA SER A 86 -12.85 -15.56 1.09
C SER A 86 -13.02 -14.98 -0.32
N GLY A 87 -12.53 -15.71 -1.33
CA GLY A 87 -12.61 -15.32 -2.74
C GLY A 87 -14.03 -15.24 -3.31
N ASN A 88 -15.04 -15.71 -2.55
CA ASN A 88 -16.44 -15.67 -2.96
C ASN A 88 -17.11 -14.30 -2.74
N LEU A 89 -16.44 -13.37 -2.05
CA LEU A 89 -16.95 -12.02 -1.81
C LEU A 89 -16.35 -11.01 -2.78
N SER A 90 -17.21 -10.15 -3.34
CA SER A 90 -16.74 -8.98 -4.10
C SER A 90 -15.82 -8.10 -3.25
N VAL A 91 -14.88 -7.39 -3.87
CA VAL A 91 -13.99 -6.46 -3.17
C VAL A 91 -14.80 -5.45 -2.35
N ASP A 92 -15.86 -4.90 -2.93
CA ASP A 92 -16.67 -3.86 -2.28
C ASP A 92 -17.40 -4.40 -1.04
N THR A 93 -17.89 -5.65 -1.12
CA THR A 93 -18.47 -6.36 0.03
C THR A 93 -17.43 -6.54 1.14
N ARG A 94 -16.21 -6.96 0.80
CA ARG A 94 -15.13 -7.14 1.78
C ARG A 94 -14.73 -5.82 2.44
N LEU A 95 -14.68 -4.72 1.66
CA LEU A 95 -14.40 -3.39 2.18
C LEU A 95 -15.48 -2.90 3.15
N ALA A 96 -16.76 -3.15 2.86
CA ALA A 96 -17.86 -2.81 3.77
C ALA A 96 -17.75 -3.57 5.11
N VAL A 97 -17.30 -4.82 5.07
CA VAL A 97 -17.01 -5.60 6.29
C VAL A 97 -15.84 -4.98 7.06
N CYS A 98 -14.74 -4.62 6.40
CA CYS A 98 -13.61 -3.94 7.05
C CYS A 98 -14.04 -2.61 7.68
N ASP A 99 -14.92 -1.86 7.03
CA ASP A 99 -15.36 -0.56 7.51
C ASP A 99 -16.07 -0.61 8.87
N ALA A 100 -16.74 -1.73 9.15
CA ALA A 100 -17.42 -1.99 10.41
C ALA A 100 -16.51 -2.51 11.53
N ARG A 101 -15.27 -2.91 11.23
CA ARG A 101 -14.28 -3.32 12.24
C ARG A 101 -13.70 -2.10 12.96
N THR A 102 -12.96 -2.34 14.04
CA THR A 102 -12.26 -1.28 14.79
C THR A 102 -10.81 -1.66 15.08
N GLY A 103 -9.98 -0.65 15.36
CA GLY A 103 -8.58 -0.84 15.74
C GLY A 103 -7.75 -1.64 14.72
N SER A 104 -6.84 -2.48 15.22
CA SER A 104 -5.94 -3.30 14.40
C SER A 104 -6.68 -4.28 13.49
N ASP A 105 -7.86 -4.75 13.88
CA ASP A 105 -8.64 -5.70 13.08
C ASP A 105 -9.17 -5.07 11.79
N LYS A 106 -9.49 -3.77 11.84
CA LYS A 106 -9.85 -2.98 10.65
C LYS A 106 -8.68 -2.82 9.70
N ASP A 107 -7.52 -2.45 10.24
CA ASP A 107 -6.30 -2.23 9.47
C ASP A 107 -5.78 -3.51 8.81
N ASN A 108 -5.78 -4.63 9.56
CA ASN A 108 -5.42 -5.94 9.03
C ASN A 108 -6.40 -6.43 7.96
N CYS A 109 -7.69 -6.14 8.12
CA CYS A 109 -8.71 -6.45 7.12
C CYS A 109 -8.43 -5.74 5.80
N TYR A 110 -8.16 -4.44 5.85
CA TYR A 110 -7.81 -3.67 4.66
C TYR A 110 -6.54 -4.16 3.99
N ARG A 111 -5.49 -4.44 4.78
CA ARG A 111 -4.24 -4.98 4.28
C ARG A 111 -4.45 -6.30 3.53
N GLY A 112 -5.21 -7.25 4.10
CA GLY A 112 -5.47 -8.54 3.46
C GLY A 112 -6.16 -8.41 2.09
N ILE A 113 -7.11 -7.48 1.96
CA ILE A 113 -7.76 -7.20 0.67
C ILE A 113 -6.78 -6.57 -0.32
N ALA A 114 -6.02 -5.57 0.10
CA ALA A 114 -5.04 -4.89 -0.75
C ALA A 114 -3.98 -5.86 -1.29
N ASP A 115 -3.47 -6.75 -0.43
CA ASP A 115 -2.44 -7.73 -0.79
C ASP A 115 -2.89 -8.63 -1.94
N GLY A 116 -4.17 -9.02 -1.98
CA GLY A 116 -4.76 -9.82 -3.06
C GLY A 116 -5.05 -9.04 -4.36
N LEU A 117 -4.82 -7.73 -4.41
CA LEU A 117 -5.17 -6.87 -5.54
C LEU A 117 -3.95 -6.24 -6.24
N TRP A 118 -2.74 -6.38 -5.70
CA TRP A 118 -1.56 -5.72 -6.30
C TRP A 118 -1.25 -6.16 -7.73
N GLU A 119 -1.54 -7.41 -8.08
CA GLU A 119 -1.27 -7.94 -9.43
C GLU A 119 -2.36 -7.58 -10.45
N THR A 120 -3.61 -7.43 -10.01
CA THR A 120 -4.78 -7.28 -10.91
C THR A 120 -5.34 -5.86 -10.93
N GLU A 121 -5.34 -5.18 -9.79
CA GLU A 121 -5.91 -3.84 -9.59
C GLU A 121 -5.01 -2.98 -8.67
N PRO A 122 -3.75 -2.70 -9.06
CA PRO A 122 -2.76 -2.05 -8.18
C PRO A 122 -3.20 -0.65 -7.71
N SER A 123 -3.93 0.11 -8.53
CA SER A 123 -4.49 1.41 -8.11
C SER A 123 -5.50 1.26 -6.97
N LYS A 124 -6.40 0.26 -7.07
CA LYS A 124 -7.39 -0.03 -6.04
C LYS A 124 -6.72 -0.52 -4.75
N SER A 125 -5.68 -1.35 -4.88
CA SER A 125 -4.88 -1.80 -3.74
C SER A 125 -4.23 -0.63 -3.00
N LEU A 126 -3.62 0.32 -3.72
CA LEU A 126 -3.05 1.52 -3.14
C LEU A 126 -4.09 2.38 -2.39
N GLU A 127 -5.28 2.58 -2.98
CA GLU A 127 -6.37 3.29 -2.30
C GLU A 127 -6.79 2.61 -1.00
N ILE A 128 -6.84 1.27 -0.99
CA ILE A 128 -7.17 0.50 0.22
C ILE A 128 -6.06 0.64 1.27
N CYS A 129 -4.79 0.53 0.90
CA CYS A 129 -3.68 0.75 1.84
C CYS A 129 -3.73 2.15 2.46
N LYS A 130 -4.21 3.18 1.75
CA LYS A 130 -4.35 4.53 2.29
C LYS A 130 -5.42 4.67 3.37
N LYS A 131 -6.40 3.75 3.42
CA LYS A 131 -7.44 3.71 4.47
C LYS A 131 -6.94 3.19 5.81
N ILE A 132 -5.79 2.51 5.82
CA ILE A 132 -5.19 1.94 7.02
C ILE A 132 -4.70 3.08 7.93
N SER A 133 -5.16 3.06 9.19
CA SER A 133 -4.86 4.13 10.16
C SER A 133 -3.53 3.91 10.87
N ASP A 134 -3.22 2.67 11.26
CA ASP A 134 -1.93 2.32 11.85
C ASP A 134 -0.80 2.45 10.82
N SER A 135 0.18 3.29 11.15
CA SER A 135 1.29 3.59 10.25
C SER A 135 2.16 2.37 9.90
N ASN A 136 2.35 1.44 10.83
CA ASN A 136 3.17 0.25 10.60
C ASN A 136 2.46 -0.72 9.65
N THR A 137 1.17 -0.96 9.88
CA THR A 137 0.34 -1.80 9.02
C THR A 137 0.18 -1.19 7.63
N LYS A 138 0.00 0.13 7.55
CA LYS A 138 -0.04 0.88 6.28
C LYS A 138 1.27 0.72 5.51
N ASN A 139 2.40 0.93 6.16
CA ASN A 139 3.71 0.75 5.54
C ASN A 139 3.92 -0.71 5.09
N GLY A 140 3.50 -1.69 5.89
CA GLY A 140 3.51 -3.10 5.49
C GLY A 140 2.71 -3.37 4.22
N CYS A 141 1.50 -2.80 4.12
CA CYS A 141 0.63 -2.87 2.93
C CYS A 141 1.31 -2.27 1.69
N LEU A 142 1.91 -1.09 1.84
CA LEU A 142 2.62 -0.39 0.75
C LEU A 142 3.89 -1.12 0.30
N ASN A 143 4.64 -1.72 1.23
CA ASN A 143 5.89 -2.43 0.90
C ASN A 143 5.67 -3.72 0.11
N ASN A 144 4.50 -4.34 0.23
CA ASN A 144 4.18 -5.54 -0.55
C ASN A 144 4.25 -5.27 -2.05
N PHE A 145 3.79 -4.11 -2.51
CA PHE A 145 3.98 -3.66 -3.89
C PHE A 145 5.47 -3.52 -4.24
N MET A 146 6.24 -2.87 -3.35
CA MET A 146 7.67 -2.62 -3.58
C MET A 146 8.54 -3.89 -3.50
N GLY A 147 7.97 -5.01 -3.05
CA GLY A 147 8.63 -6.33 -3.02
C GLY A 147 8.69 -7.03 -4.38
N SER A 148 7.93 -6.58 -5.39
CA SER A 148 7.94 -7.16 -6.74
C SER A 148 8.56 -6.19 -7.77
N PRO A 149 9.77 -6.48 -8.27
CA PRO A 149 10.38 -5.72 -9.35
C PRO A 149 9.52 -5.66 -10.62
N GLU A 150 8.76 -6.72 -10.91
CA GLU A 150 7.88 -6.81 -12.07
C GLU A 150 6.71 -5.82 -11.96
N LEU A 151 6.07 -5.75 -10.79
CA LEU A 151 4.98 -4.79 -10.54
C LEU A 151 5.47 -3.34 -10.61
N ILE A 152 6.65 -3.05 -10.04
CA ILE A 152 7.27 -1.72 -10.10
C ILE A 152 7.51 -1.30 -11.55
N LYS A 153 8.07 -2.19 -12.38
CA LYS A 153 8.35 -1.91 -13.80
C LYS A 153 7.07 -1.74 -14.60
N ALA A 154 6.05 -2.55 -14.32
CA ALA A 154 4.76 -2.47 -15.00
C ALA A 154 3.96 -1.22 -14.60
N ASN A 155 4.14 -0.73 -13.37
CA ASN A 155 3.34 0.36 -12.80
C ASN A 155 4.20 1.44 -12.11
N PRO A 156 5.09 2.15 -12.84
CA PRO A 156 6.02 3.10 -12.24
C PRO A 156 5.33 4.30 -11.57
N THR A 157 4.18 4.75 -12.07
CA THR A 157 3.39 5.82 -11.44
C THR A 157 2.86 5.39 -10.07
N ILE A 158 2.42 4.14 -9.95
CA ILE A 158 1.94 3.58 -8.67
C ILE A 158 3.12 3.43 -7.70
N ALA A 159 4.28 2.98 -8.18
CA ALA A 159 5.51 2.90 -7.38
C ALA A 159 5.91 4.27 -6.79
N GLU A 160 5.85 5.33 -7.60
CA GLU A 160 6.13 6.70 -7.13
C GLU A 160 5.12 7.14 -6.05
N GLU A 161 3.85 6.83 -6.24
CA GLU A 161 2.79 7.18 -5.29
C GLU A 161 2.90 6.38 -3.98
N VAL A 162 3.29 5.11 -4.06
CA VAL A 162 3.60 4.24 -2.91
C VAL A 162 4.75 4.84 -2.08
N CYS A 163 5.87 5.19 -2.72
CA CYS A 163 7.00 5.81 -2.03
C CYS A 163 6.65 7.18 -1.46
N SER A 164 5.84 7.96 -2.17
CA SER A 164 5.35 9.26 -1.69
C SER A 164 4.43 9.14 -0.47
N SER A 165 3.68 8.05 -0.38
CA SER A 165 2.71 7.77 0.68
C SER A 165 3.30 7.04 1.91
N SER A 166 4.55 6.59 1.81
CA SER A 166 5.27 5.91 2.90
C SER A 166 5.70 6.89 4.00
N SER A 167 5.95 6.37 5.21
CA SER A 167 6.53 7.19 6.28
C SER A 167 7.91 7.74 5.91
N LEU A 168 8.32 8.85 6.54
CA LEU A 168 9.62 9.48 6.33
C LEU A 168 10.79 8.49 6.48
N SER A 169 10.72 7.61 7.47
CA SER A 169 11.73 6.57 7.73
C SER A 169 11.86 5.53 6.61
N MET A 170 10.81 5.34 5.80
CA MET A 170 10.78 4.35 4.72
C MET A 170 10.95 4.97 3.33
N LYS A 171 10.59 6.25 3.19
CA LYS A 171 10.54 6.97 1.91
C LYS A 171 11.86 6.87 1.15
N SER A 172 13.00 7.08 1.81
CA SER A 172 14.31 7.02 1.16
C SER A 172 14.66 5.62 0.65
N ASN A 173 14.39 4.58 1.46
CA ASN A 173 14.62 3.20 1.05
C ASN A 173 13.68 2.76 -0.09
N CYS A 174 12.43 3.22 -0.06
CA CYS A 174 11.47 2.98 -1.13
C CYS A 174 11.97 3.56 -2.46
N TYR A 175 12.34 4.84 -2.47
CA TYR A 175 12.85 5.51 -3.67
C TYR A 175 14.17 4.89 -4.17
N ASN A 176 15.06 4.48 -3.27
CA ASN A 176 16.29 3.76 -3.63
C ASN A 176 15.99 2.44 -4.35
N ASN A 177 15.09 1.62 -3.79
CA ASN A 177 14.70 0.34 -4.40
C ASN A 177 13.98 0.56 -5.75
N PHE A 178 13.10 1.56 -5.81
CA PHE A 178 12.41 1.93 -7.04
C PHE A 178 13.40 2.33 -8.15
N ALA A 179 14.33 3.23 -7.82
CA ALA A 179 15.38 3.67 -8.74
C ALA A 179 16.23 2.48 -9.23
N GLN A 180 16.71 1.64 -8.32
CA GLN A 180 17.51 0.45 -8.65
C GLN A 180 16.75 -0.51 -9.57
N THR A 181 15.47 -0.74 -9.30
CA THR A 181 14.62 -1.63 -10.08
C THR A 181 14.47 -1.14 -11.52
N LEU A 182 14.20 0.14 -11.71
CA LEU A 182 14.08 0.74 -13.05
C LEU A 182 15.41 0.82 -13.78
N SER A 183 16.50 1.06 -13.05
CA SER A 183 17.84 1.15 -13.64
C SER A 183 18.31 -0.12 -14.34
N GLY A 184 17.79 -1.29 -13.96
CA GLY A 184 18.11 -2.54 -14.67
C GLY A 184 17.70 -2.53 -16.16
N SER A 185 16.70 -1.72 -16.54
CA SER A 185 16.25 -1.57 -17.93
C SER A 185 16.52 -0.17 -18.49
N ASP A 186 16.37 0.88 -17.66
CA ASP A 186 16.63 2.26 -18.03
C ASP A 186 17.32 3.00 -16.87
N PRO A 187 18.67 3.02 -16.85
CA PRO A 187 19.44 3.75 -15.84
C PRO A 187 19.13 5.26 -15.79
N LYS A 188 18.71 5.86 -16.91
CA LYS A 188 18.36 7.30 -16.93
C LYS A 188 17.06 7.52 -16.17
N GLN A 189 16.08 6.64 -16.33
CA GLN A 189 14.84 6.71 -15.54
C GLN A 189 15.11 6.50 -14.04
N GLY A 190 15.96 5.53 -13.68
CA GLY A 190 16.30 5.29 -12.28
C GLY A 190 16.95 6.49 -11.58
N VAL A 191 17.84 7.24 -12.25
CA VAL A 191 18.42 8.46 -11.65
C VAL A 191 17.43 9.60 -11.49
N LEU A 192 16.42 9.73 -12.37
CA LEU A 192 15.35 10.70 -12.17
C LEU A 192 14.53 10.40 -10.91
N ILE A 193 14.35 9.12 -10.58
CA ILE A 193 13.72 8.72 -9.32
C ILE A 193 14.58 9.11 -8.12
N CYS A 194 15.91 8.95 -8.19
CA CYS A 194 16.82 9.37 -7.13
C CYS A 194 16.68 10.85 -6.77
N GLN A 195 16.34 11.71 -7.73
CA GLN A 195 16.16 13.15 -7.51
C GLN A 195 14.90 13.50 -6.70
N LYS A 196 14.04 12.52 -6.39
CA LYS A 196 12.89 12.69 -5.47
C LYS A 196 13.28 12.64 -3.99
N LEU A 197 14.53 12.28 -3.69
CA LEU A 197 15.09 12.27 -2.35
C LEU A 197 15.39 13.69 -1.87
N SER A 198 15.39 13.90 -0.56
CA SER A 198 15.41 15.24 0.05
C SER A 198 16.79 15.85 0.21
N ASP A 199 17.86 15.06 0.19
CA ASP A 199 19.20 15.54 0.44
C ASP A 199 20.26 14.86 -0.44
N ASP A 200 21.35 15.58 -0.66
CA ASP A 200 22.49 15.20 -1.48
C ASP A 200 23.13 13.86 -1.11
N VAL A 201 23.14 13.49 0.18
CA VAL A 201 23.75 12.23 0.62
C VAL A 201 22.89 11.07 0.13
N GLN A 202 21.57 11.18 0.31
CA GLN A 202 20.63 10.18 -0.18
C GLN A 202 20.64 10.10 -1.71
N ILE A 203 20.60 11.24 -2.42
CA ILE A 203 20.66 11.28 -3.89
C ILE A 203 21.96 10.64 -4.39
N SER A 204 23.10 11.01 -3.82
CA SER A 204 24.40 10.47 -4.23
C SER A 204 24.50 8.96 -3.96
N ASN A 205 23.95 8.47 -2.85
CA ASN A 205 23.90 7.03 -2.57
C ASN A 205 23.00 6.30 -3.57
N CYS A 206 21.84 6.87 -3.89
CA CYS A 206 20.92 6.34 -4.89
C CYS A 206 21.57 6.24 -6.28
N TYR A 207 22.26 7.29 -6.73
CA TYR A 207 23.03 7.26 -7.98
C TYR A 207 24.08 6.14 -8.00
N GLY A 208 24.66 5.78 -6.85
CA GLY A 208 25.55 4.62 -6.70
C GLY A 208 24.92 3.34 -7.24
N ASN A 209 23.70 3.05 -6.81
CA ASN A 209 22.97 1.83 -7.17
C ASN A 209 22.28 1.94 -8.54
N ALA A 210 21.77 3.13 -8.87
CA ALA A 210 20.95 3.36 -10.07
C ALA A 210 21.77 3.68 -11.33
N TRP A 211 23.00 4.19 -11.20
CA TRP A 211 23.80 4.68 -12.32
C TRP A 211 25.21 4.11 -12.34
N PHE A 212 25.96 4.28 -11.24
CA PHE A 212 27.37 3.90 -11.18
C PHE A 212 27.62 2.39 -11.25
N SER A 213 26.56 1.59 -11.16
CA SER A 213 26.61 0.14 -11.42
C SER A 213 26.66 -0.22 -12.92
N PHE A 214 26.49 0.75 -13.83
CA PHE A 214 26.38 0.53 -15.29
C PHE A 214 27.50 1.22 -16.07
N VAL A 215 28.74 0.80 -15.84
CA VAL A 215 29.96 1.41 -16.41
C VAL A 215 29.88 1.63 -17.93
N SER A 216 29.45 0.63 -18.70
CA SER A 216 29.34 0.73 -20.16
C SER A 216 28.40 1.85 -20.63
N ILE A 217 27.30 2.07 -19.91
CA ILE A 217 26.32 3.11 -20.21
C ILE A 217 26.91 4.48 -19.87
N ILE A 218 27.66 4.59 -18.78
CA ILE A 218 28.35 5.82 -18.38
C ILE A 218 29.35 6.26 -19.45
N LEU A 219 30.16 5.31 -19.96
CA LEU A 219 31.16 5.59 -20.99
C LEU A 219 30.54 6.16 -22.28
N GLN A 220 29.32 5.73 -22.61
CA GLN A 220 28.57 6.22 -23.77
C GLN A 220 27.78 7.50 -23.50
N ASN A 221 27.60 7.89 -22.24
CA ASN A 221 26.76 9.03 -21.83
C ASN A 221 27.54 10.00 -20.93
N TYR A 222 28.73 10.40 -21.38
CA TYR A 222 29.64 11.30 -20.66
C TYR A 222 28.96 12.59 -20.16
N ASP A 223 28.32 13.35 -21.06
CA ASP A 223 27.70 14.63 -20.69
C ASP A 223 26.58 14.46 -19.66
N PHE A 224 25.81 13.37 -19.79
CA PHE A 224 24.76 13.07 -18.84
C PHE A 224 25.32 12.72 -17.46
N ALA A 225 26.37 11.90 -17.38
CA ALA A 225 27.03 11.59 -16.12
C ALA A 225 27.54 12.85 -15.40
N ILE A 226 28.07 13.82 -16.15
CA ILE A 226 28.49 15.12 -15.59
C ILE A 226 27.29 15.95 -15.13
N SER A 227 26.21 15.98 -15.91
CA SER A 227 25.00 16.70 -15.55
C SER A 227 24.41 16.21 -14.22
N LEU A 228 24.44 14.89 -13.96
CA LEU A 228 23.95 14.31 -12.71
C LEU A 228 24.74 14.82 -11.50
N CYS A 229 26.07 14.88 -11.60
CA CYS A 229 26.90 15.37 -10.52
C CYS A 229 26.72 16.87 -10.27
N ASN A 230 26.39 17.65 -11.29
CA ASN A 230 26.16 19.09 -11.16
C ASN A 230 24.85 19.44 -10.43
N VAL A 231 23.90 18.51 -10.32
CA VAL A 231 22.68 18.70 -9.51
C VAL A 231 22.98 18.63 -8.01
N LEU A 232 24.08 17.97 -7.62
CA LEU A 232 24.50 17.88 -6.23
C LEU A 232 25.23 19.17 -5.81
N THR A 233 24.95 19.63 -4.60
CA THR A 233 25.57 20.81 -3.98
C THR A 233 26.73 20.43 -3.05
N LEU A 234 26.50 19.52 -2.11
CA LEU A 234 27.46 19.04 -1.12
C LEU A 234 28.23 17.80 -1.58
N LYS A 235 27.66 17.01 -2.51
CA LYS A 235 28.24 15.74 -2.99
C LYS A 235 28.76 15.78 -4.43
N LYS A 236 28.85 16.97 -5.02
CA LYS A 236 29.35 17.18 -6.38
C LYS A 236 30.74 16.56 -6.61
N ASP A 237 31.72 16.93 -5.81
CA ASP A 237 33.11 16.48 -6.00
C ASP A 237 33.25 14.96 -5.81
N ASP A 238 32.51 14.37 -4.86
CA ASP A 238 32.46 12.93 -4.65
C ASP A 238 31.88 12.19 -5.87
N CYS A 239 30.80 12.72 -6.44
CA CYS A 239 30.18 12.18 -7.66
C CYS A 239 31.10 12.30 -8.88
N LEU A 240 31.70 13.48 -9.09
CA LEU A 240 32.64 13.71 -10.19
C LEU A 240 33.86 12.79 -10.08
N ARG A 241 34.33 12.51 -8.86
CA ARG A 241 35.48 11.63 -8.63
C ARG A 241 35.17 10.21 -9.05
N ARG A 242 34.05 9.64 -8.61
CA ARG A 242 33.58 8.33 -9.07
C ARG A 242 33.40 8.28 -10.59
N THR A 243 32.89 9.36 -11.17
CA THR A 243 32.75 9.46 -12.63
C THR A 243 34.12 9.46 -13.32
N SER A 244 35.09 10.22 -12.82
CA SER A 244 36.44 10.28 -13.38
C SER A 244 37.14 8.91 -13.36
N GLU A 245 36.99 8.16 -12.26
CA GLU A 245 37.58 6.83 -12.06
C GLU A 245 37.14 5.83 -13.14
N ILE A 246 35.91 5.97 -13.65
CA ILE A 246 35.37 5.14 -14.74
C ILE A 246 36.09 5.42 -16.08
N PHE A 247 36.48 6.68 -16.32
CA PHE A 247 37.11 7.08 -17.57
C PHE A 247 38.63 6.90 -17.57
N VAL A 248 39.27 6.66 -16.41
CA VAL A 248 40.75 6.57 -16.30
C VAL A 248 41.36 5.60 -17.31
N SER A 249 40.78 4.41 -17.45
CA SER A 249 41.31 3.35 -18.31
C SER A 249 40.84 3.41 -19.76
N SER A 250 39.74 4.13 -20.03
CA SER A 250 39.08 4.12 -21.34
C SER A 250 39.29 5.42 -22.13
N ASP A 251 39.35 6.56 -21.45
CA ASP A 251 39.52 7.89 -22.04
C ASP A 251 40.11 8.85 -20.99
N ARG A 252 41.44 8.81 -20.88
CA ARG A 252 42.19 9.63 -19.90
C ARG A 252 41.92 11.14 -20.07
N ALA A 253 41.75 11.61 -21.30
CA ALA A 253 41.47 13.03 -21.55
C ALA A 253 40.12 13.45 -20.94
N LYS A 254 39.09 12.61 -21.06
CA LYS A 254 37.83 12.82 -20.34
C LYS A 254 38.00 12.75 -18.84
N ALA A 255 38.73 11.76 -18.32
CA ALA A 255 38.97 11.66 -16.88
C ALA A 255 39.64 12.94 -16.31
N GLU A 256 40.64 13.48 -17.00
CA GLU A 256 41.29 14.75 -16.64
C GLU A 256 40.33 15.95 -16.75
N ALA A 257 39.48 15.99 -17.78
CA ALA A 257 38.46 17.02 -17.92
C ALA A 257 37.47 16.99 -16.75
N ILE A 258 37.05 15.80 -16.30
CA ILE A 258 36.15 15.64 -15.14
C ILE A 258 36.83 16.15 -13.87
N CYS A 259 38.10 15.80 -13.61
CA CYS A 259 38.82 16.32 -12.45
C CYS A 259 38.85 17.85 -12.40
N LYS A 260 38.93 18.52 -13.54
CA LYS A 260 38.96 19.99 -13.63
C LYS A 260 37.63 20.66 -13.28
N LEU A 261 36.53 19.90 -13.23
CA LEU A 261 35.20 20.41 -12.83
C LEU A 261 34.98 20.44 -11.30
N MET A 262 35.91 19.85 -10.54
CA MET A 262 35.85 19.78 -9.08
C MET A 262 36.36 21.06 -8.41
N SER A 263 36.16 21.19 -7.10
CA SER A 263 36.86 22.22 -6.31
C SER A 263 38.39 22.10 -6.43
N ALA A 264 39.12 23.19 -6.23
CA ALA A 264 40.57 23.24 -6.45
C ALA A 264 41.35 22.17 -5.66
N SER A 265 40.96 21.91 -4.40
CA SER A 265 41.58 20.89 -3.56
C SER A 265 41.29 19.47 -4.06
N ALA A 266 40.03 19.18 -4.41
CA ALA A 266 39.63 17.88 -4.95
C ALA A 266 40.24 17.61 -6.35
N SER A 267 40.27 18.63 -7.21
CA SER A 267 40.82 18.56 -8.57
C SER A 267 42.29 18.15 -8.56
N SER A 268 43.09 18.78 -7.68
CA SER A 268 44.52 18.48 -7.53
C SER A 268 44.77 17.01 -7.14
N GLY A 269 43.99 16.50 -6.18
CA GLY A 269 44.06 15.09 -5.77
C GLY A 269 43.63 14.13 -6.87
N CYS A 270 42.55 14.47 -7.59
CA CYS A 270 42.04 13.69 -8.71
C CYS A 270 43.07 13.58 -9.86
N LEU A 271 43.64 14.71 -10.30
CA LEU A 271 44.64 14.73 -11.37
C LEU A 271 45.90 13.94 -11.02
N ASN A 272 46.39 14.05 -9.79
CA ASN A 272 47.53 13.28 -9.32
C ASN A 272 47.28 11.76 -9.37
N ASN A 273 46.05 11.32 -9.11
CA ASN A 273 45.67 9.91 -9.19
C ASN A 273 45.57 9.41 -10.63
N ILE A 274 45.10 10.23 -11.58
CA ILE A 274 45.07 9.87 -13.02
C ILE A 274 46.48 9.76 -13.60
N GLN A 275 47.43 10.52 -13.05
CA GLN A 275 48.80 10.59 -13.57
C GLN A 275 49.73 9.48 -13.11
N ARG A 276 49.32 8.69 -12.11
CA ARG A 276 50.02 7.50 -11.62
C ARG A 276 49.66 6.28 -12.45
#